data_AF-A0A8T4Q3L8-F1
#
_entry.id   AF-A0A8T4Q3L8-F1
#
_cell.length_a   1.000
_cell.length_b   1.000
_cell.length_c   1.000
_cell.angle_alpha   90.00
_cell.angle_beta   90.00
_cell.angle_gamma   90.00
#
_symmetry.space_group_name_H-M   'P 1'
#
loop_
_entity.id
_entity.type
_entity.pdbx_description
1 polymer ?
#
loop_
_entity_poly.entity_id
_entity_poly.type
_entity_poly.pdbx_seq_one_letter_code
_entity_poly.pdbx_strand_id
1 'polypeptide(L)'
;MSRKNNKKGVELSLNTIIIAIIVIIVLVVVLALFLFGFKGLSDKIKVVFFGTTAGFDKTLALQTCANRCDQASLWPKNTRLDSPYCSSFYMDENNDGVAEKEGDVFVSYYCYKGTNINTGNPRFLNVECTVPAESGETLDEACKLKN
;
A
#
# COMPACT_ATOMS: atom_id res chain seq x y z
N MET A 1 68.28 -35.17 9.32
CA MET A 1 67.39 -34.14 8.74
C MET A 1 65.97 -34.37 9.26
N SER A 2 65.47 -33.53 10.16
CA SER A 2 64.02 -33.25 10.28
C SER A 2 63.82 -32.03 11.20
N ARG A 3 63.26 -30.94 10.63
CA ARG A 3 63.00 -29.68 11.32
C ARG A 3 61.85 -29.87 12.31
N LYS A 4 62.06 -29.56 13.60
CA LYS A 4 61.00 -29.55 14.62
C LYS A 4 60.35 -28.16 14.66
N ASN A 5 59.03 -28.17 14.65
CA ASN A 5 58.13 -27.05 14.39
C ASN A 5 58.21 -25.94 15.45
N ASN A 6 58.35 -24.68 15.00
CA ASN A 6 58.17 -23.49 15.81
C ASN A 6 56.68 -23.30 16.16
N LYS A 7 56.23 -23.78 17.32
CA LYS A 7 54.95 -23.36 17.91
C LYS A 7 55.18 -22.04 18.63
N LYS A 8 54.87 -20.92 17.99
CA LYS A 8 54.85 -19.60 18.65
C LYS A 8 53.54 -19.49 19.43
N GLY A 9 53.61 -19.48 20.75
CA GLY A 9 52.49 -19.09 21.60
C GLY A 9 52.20 -17.61 21.36
N VAL A 10 51.02 -17.30 20.82
CA VAL A 10 50.54 -15.92 20.74
C VAL A 10 49.92 -15.62 22.09
N GLU A 11 50.67 -14.95 22.96
CA GLU A 11 50.11 -14.41 24.19
C GLU A 11 49.22 -13.23 23.82
N LEU A 12 47.92 -13.48 23.72
CA LEU A 12 46.95 -12.42 23.61
C LEU A 12 46.95 -11.65 24.93
N SER A 13 47.40 -10.38 24.87
CA SER A 13 47.23 -9.44 25.97
C SER A 13 45.77 -9.43 26.41
N LEU A 14 45.54 -9.46 27.72
CA LEU A 14 44.20 -9.47 28.33
C LEU A 14 43.32 -8.32 27.80
N ASN A 15 43.93 -7.19 27.44
CA ASN A 15 43.25 -6.06 26.82
C ASN A 15 42.68 -6.39 25.44
N THR A 16 43.38 -7.19 24.63
CA THR A 16 42.89 -7.63 23.31
C THR A 16 41.68 -8.54 23.44
N ILE A 17 41.65 -9.39 24.48
CA ILE A 17 40.51 -10.26 24.77
C ILE A 17 39.28 -9.42 25.13
N ILE A 18 39.45 -8.40 25.99
CA ILE A 18 38.37 -7.48 26.37
C ILE A 18 37.83 -6.75 25.13
N ILE A 19 38.71 -6.20 24.29
CA ILE A 19 38.31 -5.48 23.07
C ILE A 19 37.55 -6.42 22.12
N ALA A 20 38.03 -7.65 21.92
CA ALA A 20 37.37 -8.62 21.05
C ALA A 20 35.94 -8.96 21.53
N ILE A 21 35.74 -9.12 22.85
CA ILE A 21 34.41 -9.39 23.42
C ILE A 21 33.49 -8.19 23.22
N ILE A 22 33.96 -6.97 23.46
CA ILE A 22 33.16 -5.75 23.26
C ILE A 22 32.70 -5.64 21.80
N VAL A 23 33.61 -5.86 20.84
CA VAL A 23 33.28 -5.81 19.41
C VAL A 23 32.21 -6.84 19.04
N ILE A 24 32.31 -8.06 19.57
CA ILE A 24 31.31 -9.11 19.32
C ILE A 24 29.94 -8.71 19.92
N ILE A 25 29.91 -8.21 21.14
CA ILE A 25 28.65 -7.77 21.79
C ILE A 25 28.00 -6.65 20.99
N VAL A 26 28.77 -5.62 20.60
CA VAL A 26 28.27 -4.51 19.79
C VAL A 26 27.68 -5.02 18.48
N LEU A 27 28.37 -5.95 17.80
CA LEU A 27 27.90 -6.52 16.54
C LEU A 27 26.60 -7.32 16.71
N VAL A 28 26.44 -8.06 17.81
CA VAL A 28 25.19 -8.77 18.13
C VAL A 28 24.05 -7.79 18.41
N VAL A 29 24.29 -6.71 19.17
CA VAL A 29 23.26 -5.69 19.44
C VAL A 29 22.84 -4.99 18.14
N VAL A 30 23.79 -4.67 17.27
CA VAL A 30 23.49 -4.08 15.95
C VAL A 30 22.62 -5.02 15.12
N LEU A 31 23.00 -6.30 14.98
CA LEU A 31 22.19 -7.28 14.26
C LEU A 31 20.81 -7.47 14.87
N ALA A 32 20.70 -7.48 16.20
CA ALA A 32 19.41 -7.55 16.89
C ALA A 32 18.56 -6.32 16.59
N LEU A 33 19.11 -5.11 16.67
CA LEU A 33 18.38 -3.88 16.32
C LEU A 33 17.92 -3.88 14.86
N PHE A 34 18.75 -4.37 13.93
CA PHE A 34 18.34 -4.52 12.53
C PHE A 34 17.21 -5.56 12.36
N LEU A 35 17.30 -6.71 13.02
CA LEU A 35 16.30 -7.79 12.89
C LEU A 35 14.98 -7.47 13.61
N PHE A 36 15.03 -6.82 14.78
CA PHE A 36 13.84 -6.44 15.56
C PHE A 36 13.23 -5.11 15.11
N GLY A 37 14.05 -4.13 14.70
CA GLY A 37 13.59 -2.81 14.26
C GLY A 37 12.94 -2.80 12.88
N PHE A 38 13.43 -3.61 11.93
CA PHE A 38 12.90 -3.60 10.56
C PHE A 38 11.58 -4.36 10.39
N LYS A 39 11.25 -5.35 11.24
CA LYS A 39 9.98 -6.09 11.13
C LYS A 39 8.75 -5.20 11.36
N GLY A 40 8.80 -4.27 12.32
CA GLY A 40 7.70 -3.32 12.55
C GLY A 40 7.64 -2.17 11.54
N LEU A 41 8.76 -1.83 10.91
CA LEU A 41 8.84 -0.79 9.89
C LEU A 41 8.44 -1.30 8.50
N SER A 42 8.76 -2.55 8.13
CA SER A 42 8.38 -3.09 6.82
C SER A 42 6.87 -3.19 6.62
N ASP A 43 6.13 -3.49 7.68
CA ASP A 43 4.66 -3.58 7.61
C ASP A 43 4.03 -2.19 7.48
N LYS A 44 4.66 -1.17 8.09
CA LYS A 44 4.27 0.24 7.93
C LYS A 44 4.74 0.86 6.62
N ILE A 45 5.82 0.37 6.01
CA ILE A 45 6.36 0.90 4.74
C ILE A 45 5.64 0.30 3.54
N LYS A 46 5.18 -0.96 3.59
CA LYS A 46 4.32 -1.54 2.53
C LYS A 46 3.00 -0.78 2.38
N VAL A 47 2.45 -0.31 3.50
CA VAL A 47 1.30 0.60 3.58
C VAL A 47 1.57 1.90 2.80
N VAL A 48 2.76 2.49 2.93
CA VAL A 48 3.11 3.74 2.27
C VAL A 48 3.49 3.58 0.78
N PHE A 49 4.09 2.47 0.36
CA PHE A 49 4.63 2.31 -1.01
C PHE A 49 3.77 1.51 -2.00
N PHE A 50 2.76 0.72 -1.56
CA PHE A 50 1.93 -0.09 -2.47
C PHE A 50 0.52 0.44 -2.73
N GLY A 51 0.19 1.65 -2.29
CA GLY A 51 -1.02 2.34 -2.73
C GLY A 51 -1.81 2.95 -1.58
N THR A 52 -1.82 4.28 -1.54
CA THR A 52 -2.89 5.10 -0.94
C THR A 52 -3.44 4.59 0.40
N THR A 53 -2.63 4.62 1.46
CA THR A 53 -3.12 4.31 2.82
C THR A 53 -3.72 5.48 3.56
N ALA A 54 -3.67 6.68 3.00
CA ALA A 54 -4.65 7.70 3.35
C ALA A 54 -5.91 7.38 2.55
N GLY A 55 -6.80 6.57 3.13
CA GLY A 55 -8.15 6.45 2.62
C GLY A 55 -8.79 7.84 2.59
N PHE A 56 -9.61 8.12 1.58
CA PHE A 56 -10.38 9.35 1.58
C PHE A 56 -11.44 9.28 2.69
N ASP A 57 -11.55 10.33 3.50
CA ASP A 57 -12.74 10.53 4.34
C ASP A 57 -13.98 10.50 3.45
N LYS A 58 -15.10 9.98 3.96
CA LYS A 58 -16.36 9.86 3.22
C LYS A 58 -16.79 11.14 2.50
N THR A 59 -16.62 12.29 3.15
CA THR A 59 -16.98 13.58 2.55
C THR A 59 -16.07 13.93 1.37
N LEU A 60 -14.76 13.71 1.52
CA LEU A 60 -13.78 13.93 0.48
C LEU A 60 -13.90 12.93 -0.67
N ALA A 61 -14.29 11.69 -0.38
CA ALA A 61 -14.56 10.67 -1.37
C ALA A 61 -15.73 11.05 -2.29
N LEU A 62 -16.82 11.56 -1.73
CA LEU A 62 -17.96 12.07 -2.50
C LEU A 62 -17.56 13.24 -3.41
N GLN A 63 -16.81 14.20 -2.88
CA GLN A 63 -16.28 15.33 -3.67
C GLN A 63 -15.32 14.87 -4.78
N THR A 64 -14.49 13.89 -4.47
CA THR A 64 -13.56 13.29 -5.44
C THR A 64 -14.32 12.62 -6.57
N CYS A 65 -15.40 11.89 -6.27
CA CYS A 65 -16.23 11.26 -7.29
C CYS A 65 -16.91 12.29 -8.21
N ALA A 66 -17.42 13.39 -7.65
CA ALA A 66 -17.95 14.50 -8.46
C ALA A 66 -16.87 15.09 -9.39
N ASN A 67 -15.68 15.37 -8.86
CA ASN A 67 -14.56 15.88 -9.65
C ASN A 67 -14.12 14.90 -10.75
N ARG A 68 -14.10 13.58 -10.45
CA ARG A 68 -13.79 12.55 -11.44
C ARG A 68 -14.81 12.50 -12.58
N CYS A 69 -16.09 12.72 -12.28
CA CYS A 69 -17.11 12.85 -13.31
C CYS A 69 -16.85 14.09 -14.19
N ASP A 70 -16.53 15.23 -13.58
CA ASP A 70 -16.18 16.45 -14.31
C ASP A 70 -14.95 16.23 -15.21
N GLN A 71 -13.92 15.57 -14.70
CA GLN A 71 -12.74 15.21 -15.49
C GLN A 71 -13.08 14.27 -16.65
N ALA A 72 -13.94 13.27 -16.43
CA ALA A 72 -14.37 12.35 -17.48
C ALA A 72 -15.11 13.09 -18.61
N SER A 73 -15.78 14.20 -18.33
CA SER A 73 -16.41 15.03 -19.36
C SER A 73 -15.40 15.63 -20.36
N LEU A 74 -14.16 15.88 -19.92
CA LEU A 74 -13.07 16.42 -20.73
C LEU A 74 -12.41 15.34 -21.60
N TRP A 75 -12.62 14.06 -21.30
CA TRP A 75 -12.02 12.96 -22.03
C TRP A 75 -12.78 12.65 -23.32
N PRO A 76 -12.10 12.20 -24.38
CA PRO A 76 -12.74 11.64 -25.57
C PRO A 76 -13.69 10.50 -25.22
N LYS A 77 -14.88 10.46 -25.85
CA LYS A 77 -15.97 9.50 -25.53
C LYS A 77 -15.50 8.05 -25.46
N ASN A 78 -14.63 7.64 -26.36
CA ASN A 78 -14.05 6.29 -26.46
C ASN A 78 -13.09 5.91 -25.33
N THR A 79 -12.61 6.89 -24.55
CA THR A 79 -11.67 6.68 -23.44
C THR A 79 -12.29 6.98 -22.06
N ARG A 80 -13.55 7.43 -22.02
CA ARG A 80 -14.23 7.78 -20.76
C ARG A 80 -14.39 6.61 -19.81
N LEU A 81 -14.47 5.38 -20.34
CA LEU A 81 -14.49 4.16 -19.54
C LEU A 81 -13.19 3.91 -18.78
N ASP A 82 -12.08 4.49 -19.23
CA ASP A 82 -10.78 4.43 -18.56
C ASP A 82 -10.55 5.63 -17.63
N SER A 83 -11.54 6.50 -17.50
CA SER A 83 -11.48 7.60 -16.56
C SER A 83 -11.43 7.09 -15.11
N PRO A 84 -10.83 7.88 -14.19
CA PRO A 84 -10.81 7.53 -12.77
C PRO A 84 -12.20 7.36 -12.13
N TYR A 85 -13.26 7.84 -12.77
CA TYR A 85 -14.64 7.68 -12.31
C TYR A 85 -15.08 6.20 -12.32
N CYS A 86 -14.65 5.41 -13.32
CA CYS A 86 -14.94 3.97 -13.39
C CYS A 86 -13.95 3.10 -12.59
N SER A 87 -12.94 3.69 -11.95
CA SER A 87 -11.91 2.97 -11.18
C SER A 87 -12.26 2.86 -9.71
N SER A 88 -11.85 1.75 -9.08
CA SER A 88 -11.94 1.60 -7.63
C SER A 88 -10.93 2.48 -6.90
N PHE A 89 -11.20 2.75 -5.63
CA PHE A 89 -10.28 3.40 -4.71
C PHE A 89 -10.57 2.96 -3.27
N TYR A 90 -9.71 3.36 -2.34
CA TYR A 90 -9.83 3.01 -0.93
C TYR A 90 -10.24 4.22 -0.09
N MET A 91 -11.08 3.98 0.91
CA MET A 91 -11.63 5.01 1.81
C MET A 91 -11.29 4.69 3.26
N ASP A 92 -11.28 5.73 4.09
CA ASP A 92 -11.18 5.67 5.54
C ASP A 92 -12.50 6.23 6.09
N GLU A 93 -13.43 5.35 6.46
CA GLU A 93 -14.77 5.75 6.94
C GLU A 93 -14.75 6.08 8.43
N ASN A 94 -13.85 5.45 9.19
CA ASN A 94 -13.74 5.59 10.64
C ASN A 94 -12.74 6.68 11.07
N ASN A 95 -11.98 7.25 10.12
CA ASN A 95 -10.97 8.29 10.30
C ASN A 95 -9.83 7.87 11.24
N ASP A 96 -9.43 6.60 11.17
CA ASP A 96 -8.31 6.04 11.93
C ASP A 96 -6.94 6.22 11.22
N GLY A 97 -6.96 6.84 10.04
CA GLY A 97 -5.79 7.08 9.20
C GLY A 97 -5.40 5.88 8.34
N VAL A 98 -6.26 4.88 8.22
CA VAL A 98 -6.05 3.66 7.43
C VAL A 98 -7.27 3.40 6.55
N ALA A 99 -7.03 2.94 5.32
CA ALA A 99 -8.10 2.48 4.47
C ALA A 99 -8.85 1.29 5.07
N GLU A 100 -10.17 1.24 4.86
CA GLU A 100 -11.02 0.22 5.42
C GLU A 100 -10.69 -1.18 4.93
N LYS A 101 -10.79 -2.14 5.86
CA LYS A 101 -10.48 -3.55 5.64
C LYS A 101 -11.60 -4.44 6.14
N GLU A 102 -11.85 -5.51 5.40
CA GLU A 102 -12.67 -6.63 5.81
C GLU A 102 -11.77 -7.86 5.95
N GLY A 103 -11.40 -8.20 7.18
CA GLY A 103 -10.32 -9.16 7.45
C GLY A 103 -8.96 -8.62 7.01
N ASP A 104 -8.25 -9.36 6.16
CA ASP A 104 -6.94 -8.97 5.60
C ASP A 104 -7.04 -8.26 4.23
N VAL A 105 -8.26 -8.02 3.73
CA VAL A 105 -8.50 -7.45 2.39
C VAL A 105 -9.02 -6.02 2.49
N PHE A 106 -8.46 -5.11 1.69
CA PHE A 106 -8.96 -3.74 1.60
C PHE A 106 -10.29 -3.67 0.86
N VAL A 107 -11.21 -2.87 1.41
CA VAL A 107 -12.54 -2.65 0.83
C VAL A 107 -12.42 -1.66 -0.33
N SER A 108 -12.80 -2.10 -1.53
CA SER A 108 -12.78 -1.25 -2.72
C SER A 108 -14.08 -0.47 -2.86
N TYR A 109 -13.95 0.84 -3.07
CA TYR A 109 -15.04 1.77 -3.28
C TYR A 109 -15.11 2.23 -4.73
N TYR A 110 -16.33 2.40 -5.23
CA TYR A 110 -16.62 2.89 -6.57
C TYR A 110 -17.54 4.11 -6.51
N CYS A 111 -17.37 5.05 -7.44
CA CYS A 111 -18.16 6.27 -7.50
C CYS A 111 -19.60 6.03 -7.99
N TYR A 112 -19.73 5.20 -9.02
CA TYR A 112 -20.99 4.91 -9.70
C TYR A 112 -21.88 3.96 -8.89
N LYS A 113 -23.15 3.87 -9.27
CA LYS A 113 -24.09 2.93 -8.64
C LYS A 113 -23.92 1.52 -9.22
N GLY A 114 -23.44 0.56 -8.45
CA GLY A 114 -23.33 -0.84 -8.89
C GLY A 114 -24.20 -1.81 -8.10
N THR A 115 -24.34 -3.02 -8.62
CA THR A 115 -24.83 -4.20 -7.89
C THR A 115 -23.66 -5.14 -7.71
N ASN A 116 -23.47 -5.71 -6.50
CA ASN A 116 -22.35 -6.61 -6.14
C ASN A 116 -21.78 -7.40 -7.32
N ILE A 117 -20.65 -6.94 -7.84
CA ILE A 117 -19.81 -7.71 -8.77
C ILE A 117 -19.08 -8.77 -7.95
N ASN A 118 -18.83 -9.94 -8.53
CA ASN A 118 -18.41 -11.19 -7.87
C ASN A 118 -17.01 -11.16 -7.22
N THR A 119 -16.55 -10.02 -6.71
CA THR A 119 -15.21 -9.79 -6.18
C THR A 119 -15.32 -8.96 -4.91
N GLY A 120 -15.18 -9.61 -3.74
CA GLY A 120 -14.97 -8.98 -2.43
C GLY A 120 -15.81 -7.73 -2.14
N ASN A 121 -17.04 -7.93 -1.63
CA ASN A 121 -17.89 -6.91 -0.97
C ASN A 121 -17.68 -5.44 -1.44
N PRO A 122 -17.83 -5.12 -2.74
CA PRO A 122 -17.56 -3.79 -3.25
C PRO A 122 -18.56 -2.77 -2.70
N ARG A 123 -18.09 -1.58 -2.35
CA ARG A 123 -18.92 -0.49 -1.83
C ARG A 123 -19.12 0.58 -2.90
N PHE A 124 -20.33 1.14 -2.97
CA PHE A 124 -20.71 2.14 -3.97
C PHE A 124 -21.16 3.42 -3.28
N LEU A 125 -20.58 4.55 -3.69
CA LEU A 125 -20.96 5.87 -3.17
C LEU A 125 -22.21 6.45 -3.85
N ASN A 126 -22.62 5.87 -4.99
CA ASN A 126 -23.82 6.28 -5.74
C ASN A 126 -23.82 7.76 -6.12
N VAL A 127 -22.68 8.27 -6.57
CA VAL A 127 -22.56 9.61 -7.14
C VAL A 127 -22.95 9.52 -8.61
N GLU A 128 -24.01 10.22 -9.01
CA GLU A 128 -24.50 10.16 -10.40
C GLU A 128 -23.61 10.97 -11.34
N CYS A 129 -23.31 10.40 -12.51
CA CYS A 129 -22.57 11.07 -13.57
C CYS A 129 -23.33 10.98 -14.90
N THR A 130 -23.84 12.12 -15.37
CA THR A 130 -24.67 12.22 -16.59
C THR A 130 -23.85 12.42 -17.87
N VAL A 131 -22.53 12.27 -17.79
CA VAL A 131 -21.63 12.40 -18.95
C VAL A 131 -21.92 11.24 -19.91
N PRO A 132 -22.10 11.48 -21.22
CA PRO A 132 -22.38 10.39 -22.17
C PRO A 132 -21.13 9.55 -22.45
N ALA A 133 -21.27 8.23 -22.49
CA ALA A 133 -20.23 7.30 -22.94
C ALA A 133 -20.19 7.19 -24.48
N GLU A 134 -19.29 6.38 -25.02
CA GLU A 134 -19.17 6.12 -26.47
C GLU A 134 -20.44 5.48 -27.06
N SER A 135 -21.03 4.54 -26.33
CA SER A 135 -22.27 3.81 -26.62
C SER A 135 -23.54 4.66 -26.54
N GLY A 136 -23.45 5.93 -26.12
CA GLY A 136 -24.59 6.84 -25.96
C GLY A 136 -25.35 6.70 -24.63
N GLU A 137 -25.00 5.70 -23.82
CA GLU A 137 -25.48 5.54 -22.44
C GLU A 137 -24.75 6.49 -21.46
N THR A 138 -25.25 6.60 -20.23
CA THR A 138 -24.57 7.42 -19.22
C THR A 138 -23.26 6.76 -18.77
N LEU A 139 -22.28 7.56 -18.35
CA LEU A 139 -21.01 7.03 -17.85
C LEU A 139 -21.22 6.11 -16.64
N ASP A 140 -22.23 6.40 -15.80
CA ASP A 140 -22.65 5.53 -14.69
C ASP A 140 -23.02 4.12 -15.18
N GLU A 141 -23.84 4.01 -16.22
CA GLU A 141 -24.23 2.73 -16.83
C GLU A 141 -23.06 2.04 -17.51
N ALA A 142 -22.26 2.80 -18.25
CA ALA A 142 -21.10 2.27 -18.96
C ALA A 142 -20.05 1.69 -18.00
N CYS A 143 -19.79 2.34 -16.86
CA CYS A 143 -18.86 1.82 -15.85
C CYS A 143 -19.35 0.51 -15.21
N LYS A 144 -20.68 0.32 -15.06
CA LYS A 144 -21.26 -0.92 -14.53
C LYS A 144 -21.03 -2.12 -15.44
N LEU A 145 -20.99 -1.90 -16.76
CA LEU A 145 -20.79 -2.97 -17.73
C LEU A 145 -19.32 -3.37 -17.85
N LYS A 146 -18.38 -2.51 -17.42
CA LYS A 146 -16.94 -2.76 -17.46
C LYS A 146 -16.44 -3.73 -16.38
N ASN A 147 -17.08 -3.73 -15.21
CA ASN A 147 -16.65 -4.42 -13.99
C ASN A 147 -17.68 -5.44 -13.52
#